data_AF-A0A2S3QNI1-F1
#
_entry.id   AF-A0A2S3QNI1-F1
#
_cell.length_a   1.000
_cell.length_b   1.000
_cell.length_c   1.000
_cell.angle_alpha   90.00
_cell.angle_beta   90.00
_cell.angle_gamma   90.00
#
_symmetry.space_group_name_H-M   'P 1'
#
loop_
_entity.id
_entity.type
_entity.pdbx_description
1 polymer ?
#
loop_
_entity_poly.entity_id
_entity_poly.type
_entity_poly.pdbx_seq_one_letter_code
_entity_poly.pdbx_strand_id
1 'polypeptide(L)'
;MFKYLIIALLFISCNSNKSPEGVLTAFIEKRLNDEIKVDELKDYLTGTLLEEYTQALTEDAKKLNEMSNFKKSRLSIVYKNCSGDECSITYSVAYDDEATDGKTKQDVSISVKKIALIIKKDDKWLISDISDVKSFYEFKETDAR
;
A
#
# COMPACT_ATOMS: atom_id res chain seq x y z
N MET A 1 28.61 -33.22 3.63
CA MET A 1 27.73 -32.40 2.76
C MET A 1 26.40 -31.98 3.42
N PHE A 2 26.11 -32.34 4.68
CA PHE A 2 24.85 -31.95 5.36
C PHE A 2 24.93 -30.61 6.12
N LYS A 3 26.14 -30.08 6.35
CA LYS A 3 26.38 -28.85 7.13
C LYS A 3 25.99 -27.54 6.42
N TYR A 4 25.91 -27.55 5.09
CA TYR A 4 25.60 -26.35 4.30
C TYR A 4 24.09 -26.19 4.00
N LEU A 5 23.27 -27.22 4.25
CA LEU A 5 21.82 -27.17 4.00
C LEU A 5 21.07 -26.35 5.07
N ILE A 6 21.59 -26.31 6.30
CA ILE A 6 20.94 -25.62 7.43
C ILE A 6 21.10 -24.09 7.33
N ILE A 7 22.17 -23.60 6.70
CA ILE A 7 22.43 -22.15 6.55
C ILE A 7 21.52 -21.55 5.46
N ALA A 8 21.09 -22.32 4.46
CA ALA A 8 20.19 -21.85 3.41
C ALA A 8 18.72 -21.68 3.88
N LEU A 9 18.31 -22.41 4.92
CA LEU A 9 16.93 -22.35 5.46
C LEU A 9 16.65 -21.12 6.35
N LEU A 10 17.69 -20.39 6.77
CA LEU A 10 17.52 -19.20 7.60
C LEU A 10 17.15 -17.94 6.79
N PHE A 11 17.19 -18.00 5.46
CA PHE A 11 16.88 -16.85 4.59
C PHE A 11 15.40 -16.76 4.15
N ILE A 12 14.55 -17.72 4.49
CA ILE A 12 13.14 -17.77 4.01
C ILE A 12 12.16 -17.06 4.97
N SER A 13 12.60 -16.62 6.15
CA SER A 13 11.70 -15.94 7.12
C SER A 13 11.82 -14.41 7.07
N CYS A 14 11.74 -13.79 5.89
CA CYS A 14 11.38 -12.37 5.79
C CYS A 14 9.86 -12.26 5.62
N ASN A 15 9.12 -12.61 6.67
CA ASN A 15 7.66 -12.44 6.68
C ASN A 15 7.39 -10.99 7.09
N SER A 16 7.18 -10.10 6.11
CA SER A 16 6.98 -8.65 6.31
C SER A 16 5.80 -8.34 7.23
N ASN A 17 4.80 -9.22 7.33
CA ASN A 17 3.53 -8.92 8.01
C ASN A 17 3.55 -9.10 9.54
N LYS A 18 4.74 -9.21 10.16
CA LYS A 18 4.88 -9.39 11.63
C LYS A 18 4.75 -8.09 12.44
N SER A 19 4.63 -6.95 11.77
CA SER A 19 4.50 -5.64 12.41
C SER A 19 3.37 -4.82 11.76
N PRO A 20 2.84 -3.81 12.46
CA PRO A 20 1.86 -2.89 11.90
C PRO A 20 2.33 -2.23 10.60
N GLU A 21 3.56 -1.70 10.60
CA GLU A 21 4.17 -1.14 9.39
C GLU A 21 4.33 -2.18 8.30
N GLY A 22 4.74 -3.39 8.68
CA GLY A 22 5.04 -4.44 7.76
C GLY A 22 3.82 -4.96 6.99
N VAL A 23 2.66 -5.12 7.65
CA VAL A 23 1.41 -5.46 6.95
C VAL A 23 0.93 -4.32 6.05
N LEU A 24 1.09 -3.07 6.48
CA LEU A 24 0.75 -1.90 5.67
C LEU A 24 1.63 -1.81 4.43
N THR A 25 2.95 -1.90 4.60
CA THR A 25 3.91 -1.87 3.50
C THR A 25 3.64 -3.00 2.52
N ALA A 26 3.47 -4.23 2.99
CA ALA A 26 3.20 -5.37 2.12
C ALA A 26 1.89 -5.20 1.34
N PHE A 27 0.83 -4.69 1.99
CA PHE A 27 -0.44 -4.42 1.31
C PHE A 27 -0.31 -3.37 0.22
N ILE A 28 0.36 -2.24 0.50
CA ILE A 28 0.53 -1.16 -0.47
C ILE A 28 1.48 -1.59 -1.60
N GLU A 29 2.58 -2.26 -1.28
CA GLU A 29 3.50 -2.80 -2.28
C GLU A 29 2.84 -3.84 -3.17
N LYS A 30 1.99 -4.71 -2.61
CA LYS A 30 1.19 -5.65 -3.40
C LYS A 30 0.33 -4.90 -4.41
N ARG A 31 -0.37 -3.84 -3.99
CA ARG A 31 -1.21 -3.01 -4.89
C ARG A 31 -0.42 -2.20 -5.91
N LEU A 32 0.82 -1.84 -5.60
CA LEU A 32 1.69 -1.06 -6.49
C LEU A 32 2.42 -1.92 -7.52
N ASN A 33 2.72 -3.18 -7.20
CA ASN A 33 3.59 -4.02 -8.02
C ASN A 33 2.86 -5.20 -8.67
N ASP A 34 1.76 -5.66 -8.07
CA ASP A 34 1.04 -6.86 -8.48
C ASP A 34 -0.48 -6.61 -8.55
N GLU A 35 -1.19 -7.61 -9.07
CA GLU A 35 -2.64 -7.73 -8.91
C GLU A 35 -2.95 -8.40 -7.56
N ILE A 36 -3.81 -7.78 -6.75
CA ILE A 36 -4.38 -8.36 -5.54
C ILE A 36 -5.70 -9.07 -5.86
N LYS A 37 -5.84 -10.29 -5.36
CA LYS A 37 -7.06 -11.10 -5.49
C LYS A 37 -7.90 -11.05 -4.22
N VAL A 38 -9.19 -11.34 -4.38
CA VAL A 38 -10.18 -11.35 -3.27
C VAL A 38 -9.73 -12.27 -2.12
N ASP A 39 -9.22 -13.46 -2.43
CA ASP A 39 -8.81 -14.45 -1.44
C ASP A 39 -7.55 -14.05 -0.66
N GLU A 40 -6.75 -13.13 -1.19
CA GLU A 40 -5.55 -12.56 -0.55
C GLU A 40 -5.87 -11.38 0.38
N LEU A 41 -7.02 -10.71 0.22
CA LEU A 41 -7.36 -9.52 1.02
C LEU A 41 -7.38 -9.79 2.53
N LYS A 42 -7.83 -10.98 2.94
CA LYS A 42 -7.89 -11.39 4.35
C LYS A 42 -6.52 -11.51 5.03
N ASP A 43 -5.44 -11.55 4.26
CA ASP A 43 -4.08 -11.60 4.79
C ASP A 43 -3.58 -10.22 5.21
N TYR A 44 -4.28 -9.16 4.80
CA TYR A 44 -3.94 -7.76 5.07
C TYR A 44 -5.05 -7.00 5.80
N LEU A 45 -6.31 -7.31 5.53
CA LEU A 45 -7.47 -6.50 5.91
C LEU A 45 -8.39 -7.25 6.89
N THR A 46 -9.16 -6.49 7.68
CA THR A 46 -10.20 -7.02 8.56
C THR A 46 -11.41 -6.09 8.61
N GLY A 47 -12.56 -6.63 9.05
CA GLY A 47 -13.74 -5.83 9.36
C GLY A 47 -14.37 -5.22 8.11
N THR A 48 -15.00 -4.05 8.25
CA THR A 48 -15.71 -3.38 7.15
C THR A 48 -14.80 -3.09 5.95
N LEU A 49 -13.53 -2.74 6.19
CA LEU A 49 -12.58 -2.49 5.10
C LEU A 49 -12.36 -3.73 4.23
N LEU A 50 -12.30 -4.92 4.83
CA LEU A 50 -12.20 -6.18 4.08
C LEU A 50 -13.45 -6.41 3.24
N GLU A 51 -14.63 -6.16 3.79
CA GLU A 51 -15.91 -6.33 3.09
C GLU A 51 -16.01 -5.38 1.89
N GLU A 52 -15.72 -4.09 2.10
CA GLU A 52 -15.71 -3.06 1.06
C GLU A 52 -14.75 -3.41 -0.09
N TYR A 53 -13.53 -3.84 0.24
CA TYR A 53 -12.51 -4.16 -0.76
C TYR A 53 -12.82 -5.46 -1.49
N THR A 54 -13.41 -6.44 -0.79
CA THR A 54 -13.89 -7.70 -1.39
C THR A 54 -15.01 -7.42 -2.39
N GLN A 55 -15.97 -6.58 -2.02
CA GLN A 55 -17.06 -6.18 -2.91
C GLN A 55 -16.50 -5.42 -4.12
N ALA A 56 -15.61 -4.45 -3.90
CA ALA A 56 -15.01 -3.66 -4.98
C ALA A 56 -14.31 -4.53 -6.04
N LEU A 57 -13.50 -5.51 -5.63
CA LEU A 57 -12.84 -6.44 -6.56
C LEU A 57 -13.81 -7.39 -7.26
N THR A 58 -14.89 -7.79 -6.57
CA THR A 58 -15.91 -8.68 -7.15
C THR A 58 -16.70 -7.97 -8.25
N GLU A 59 -17.00 -6.68 -8.06
CA GLU A 59 -17.68 -5.83 -9.04
C GLU A 59 -16.76 -5.47 -10.22
N ASP A 60 -15.53 -5.08 -9.92
CA ASP A 60 -14.53 -4.71 -10.91
C ASP A 60 -13.13 -5.04 -10.38
N ALA A 61 -12.52 -6.09 -10.96
CA ALA A 61 -11.18 -6.53 -10.60
C ALA A 61 -10.11 -5.42 -10.75
N LYS A 62 -10.38 -4.35 -11.50
CA LYS A 62 -9.44 -3.24 -11.68
C LYS A 62 -9.47 -2.22 -10.54
N LYS A 63 -10.59 -2.02 -9.84
CA LYS A 63 -10.79 -0.92 -8.85
C LYS A 63 -9.66 -0.80 -7.82
N LEU A 64 -9.09 -1.91 -7.35
CA LEU A 64 -7.98 -1.88 -6.38
C LEU A 64 -6.60 -2.01 -7.00
N ASN A 65 -6.53 -2.51 -8.23
CA ASN A 65 -5.32 -2.84 -8.98
C ASN A 65 -4.87 -1.73 -9.93
N GLU A 66 -5.64 -0.64 -10.06
CA GLU A 66 -5.25 0.56 -10.82
C GLU A 66 -3.90 1.13 -10.38
N MET A 67 -3.57 0.99 -9.09
CA MET A 67 -2.31 1.42 -8.50
C MET A 67 -1.08 0.77 -9.14
N SER A 68 -1.21 -0.41 -9.76
CA SER A 68 -0.13 -1.07 -10.49
C SER A 68 0.30 -0.33 -11.76
N ASN A 69 -0.54 0.57 -12.28
CA ASN A 69 -0.23 1.38 -13.46
C ASN A 69 0.55 2.66 -13.10
N PHE A 70 0.71 2.96 -11.81
CA PHE A 70 1.36 4.19 -11.37
C PHE A 70 2.86 4.14 -11.59
N LYS A 71 3.39 5.12 -12.33
CA LYS A 71 4.82 5.22 -12.61
C LYS A 71 5.56 5.82 -11.41
N LYS A 72 6.75 5.30 -11.13
CA LYS A 72 7.66 5.78 -10.06
C LYS A 72 6.97 5.90 -8.70
N SER A 73 6.14 4.93 -8.37
CA SER A 73 5.43 4.91 -7.11
C SER A 73 6.39 4.77 -5.92
N ARG A 74 6.09 5.46 -4.82
CA ARG A 74 6.86 5.39 -3.57
C ARG A 74 5.94 5.46 -2.37
N LEU A 75 6.06 4.49 -1.48
CA LEU A 75 5.48 4.52 -0.13
C LEU A 75 6.45 5.21 0.85
N SER A 76 5.91 6.07 1.71
CA SER A 76 6.64 6.64 2.85
C SER A 76 5.79 6.58 4.11
N ILE A 77 6.34 6.08 5.21
CA ILE A 77 5.72 6.13 6.53
C ILE A 77 6.10 7.46 7.16
N VAL A 78 5.10 8.28 7.49
CA VAL A 78 5.29 9.65 7.99
C VAL A 78 5.30 9.67 9.52
N TYR A 79 4.34 8.99 10.14
CA TYR A 79 4.18 8.96 11.58
C TYR A 79 3.50 7.67 12.01
N LYS A 80 3.85 7.17 13.20
CA LYS A 80 3.25 5.99 13.81
C LYS A 80 2.98 6.27 15.28
N ASN A 81 1.78 5.92 15.71
CA ASN A 81 1.41 5.88 17.12
C ASN A 81 0.79 4.52 17.44
N CYS A 82 1.31 3.81 18.43
CA CYS A 82 0.86 2.48 18.81
C CYS A 82 0.56 2.42 20.31
N SER A 83 -0.52 1.73 20.65
CA SER A 83 -0.93 1.47 22.02
C SER A 83 -1.44 0.04 22.13
N GLY A 84 -0.64 -0.85 22.72
CA GLY A 84 -0.96 -2.26 22.84
C GLY A 84 -1.14 -2.92 21.47
N ASP A 85 -2.33 -3.46 21.24
CA ASP A 85 -2.71 -4.22 20.05
C ASP A 85 -3.31 -3.35 18.93
N GLU A 86 -3.15 -2.02 19.03
CA GLU A 86 -3.66 -1.06 18.04
C GLU A 86 -2.57 -0.06 17.64
N CYS A 87 -2.55 0.29 16.36
CA CYS A 87 -1.67 1.30 15.79
C CYS A 87 -2.40 2.19 14.78
N SER A 88 -2.07 3.48 14.81
CA SER A 88 -2.40 4.43 13.77
C SER A 88 -1.12 4.81 13.03
N ILE A 89 -1.10 4.58 11.72
CA ILE A 89 0.03 4.90 10.85
C ILE A 89 -0.40 5.93 9.83
N THR A 90 0.24 7.09 9.87
CA THR A 90 0.17 8.08 8.80
C THR A 90 1.22 7.74 7.75
N TYR A 91 0.80 7.59 6.50
CA TYR A 91 1.68 7.27 5.38
C TYR A 91 1.32 8.11 4.15
N SER A 92 2.22 8.14 3.17
CA SER A 92 1.99 8.76 1.87
C SER A 92 2.36 7.82 0.74
N VAL A 93 1.53 7.79 -0.30
CA VAL A 93 1.85 7.14 -1.57
C VAL A 93 2.04 8.24 -2.61
N ALA A 94 3.24 8.33 -3.17
CA ALA A 94 3.58 9.25 -4.24
C ALA A 94 3.68 8.49 -5.58
N TYR A 95 3.31 9.12 -6.69
CA TYR A 95 3.44 8.59 -8.04
C TYR A 95 3.43 9.70 -9.09
N ASP A 96 4.00 9.42 -10.27
CA ASP A 96 3.96 10.30 -11.44
C ASP A 96 2.72 9.98 -12.30
N ASP A 97 2.05 11.02 -12.82
CA ASP A 97 0.97 10.92 -13.80
C ASP A 97 1.04 12.07 -14.83
N GLU A 98 0.20 12.01 -15.87
CA GLU A 98 0.04 13.08 -16.88
C GLU A 98 -1.28 13.81 -16.67
N ALA A 99 -1.22 15.11 -16.39
CA ALA A 99 -2.40 15.98 -16.43
C ALA A 99 -2.63 16.51 -17.84
N THR A 100 -3.88 16.56 -18.30
CA THR A 100 -4.23 17.18 -19.59
C THR A 100 -5.45 18.09 -19.47
N ASP A 101 -5.38 19.23 -20.15
CA ASP A 101 -6.53 20.14 -20.37
C ASP A 101 -7.21 19.91 -21.73
N GLY A 102 -6.87 18.81 -22.41
CA GLY A 102 -7.32 18.47 -23.76
C GLY A 102 -6.50 19.10 -24.89
N LYS A 103 -5.57 20.01 -24.59
CA LYS A 103 -4.69 20.66 -25.59
C LYS A 103 -3.21 20.45 -25.29
N THR A 104 -2.87 20.41 -24.01
CA THR A 104 -1.52 20.25 -23.50
C THR A 104 -1.46 19.10 -22.51
N LYS A 105 -0.29 18.47 -22.43
CA LYS A 105 0.04 17.45 -21.44
C LYS A 105 1.12 18.00 -20.54
N GLN A 106 0.98 17.83 -19.24
CA GLN A 106 1.97 18.23 -18.26
C GLN A 106 2.19 17.09 -17.27
N ASP A 107 3.46 16.77 -17.02
CA ASP A 107 3.81 15.79 -16.00
C ASP A 107 3.50 16.35 -14.61
N VAL A 108 2.81 15.57 -13.80
CA VAL A 108 2.47 15.89 -12.42
C VAL A 108 2.96 14.79 -11.49
N SER A 109 3.59 15.19 -10.39
CA SER A 109 3.89 14.32 -9.26
C SER A 109 2.75 14.45 -8.24
N ILE A 110 2.08 13.33 -7.94
CA ILE A 110 0.94 13.26 -7.03
C ILE A 110 1.41 12.57 -5.75
N SER A 111 1.08 13.13 -4.59
CA SER A 111 1.31 12.50 -3.29
C SER A 111 0.04 12.52 -2.45
N VAL A 112 -0.48 11.34 -2.12
CA VAL A 112 -1.68 11.18 -1.30
C VAL A 112 -1.27 10.75 0.11
N LYS A 113 -1.59 11.57 1.10
CA LYS A 113 -1.39 11.28 2.53
C LYS A 113 -2.64 10.63 3.10
N LYS A 114 -2.46 9.50 3.78
CA LYS A 114 -3.52 8.67 4.36
C LYS A 114 -3.17 8.26 5.80
N ILE A 115 -4.18 7.81 6.55
CA ILE A 115 -4.02 7.19 7.87
C ILE A 115 -4.60 5.78 7.80
N ALA A 116 -3.81 4.79 8.19
CA ALA A 116 -4.26 3.41 8.40
C ALA A 116 -4.45 3.14 9.90
N LEU A 117 -5.58 2.55 10.26
CA LEU A 117 -5.77 1.91 11.56
C LEU A 117 -5.46 0.43 11.43
N ILE A 118 -4.61 -0.09 12.31
CA ILE A 118 -4.10 -1.45 12.26
C ILE A 118 -4.28 -2.06 13.64
N ILE A 119 -4.88 -3.23 13.67
CA ILE A 119 -5.21 -3.95 14.90
C ILE A 119 -4.60 -5.35 14.88
N LYS A 120 -4.24 -5.86 16.05
CA LYS A 120 -3.75 -7.21 16.22
C LYS A 120 -4.93 -8.14 16.57
N LYS A 121 -5.15 -9.16 15.77
CA LYS A 121 -6.15 -10.23 16.00
C LYS A 121 -5.50 -11.59 15.78
N ASP A 122 -5.68 -12.52 16.73
CA ASP A 122 -5.12 -13.88 16.66
C ASP A 122 -3.61 -13.88 16.32
N ASP A 123 -2.87 -13.00 16.98
CA ASP A 123 -1.44 -12.76 16.77
C ASP A 123 -1.02 -12.23 15.38
N LYS A 124 -1.97 -11.74 14.58
CA LYS A 124 -1.73 -11.14 13.27
C LYS A 124 -2.12 -9.67 13.25
N TRP A 125 -1.27 -8.83 12.66
CA TRP A 125 -1.59 -7.44 12.38
C TRP A 125 -2.43 -7.34 11.12
N LEU A 126 -3.54 -6.62 11.18
CA LEU A 126 -4.48 -6.44 10.07
C LEU A 126 -4.93 -4.98 10.01
N ILE A 127 -5.07 -4.45 8.81
CA ILE A 127 -5.56 -3.10 8.56
C ILE A 127 -7.08 -3.13 8.71
N SER A 128 -7.60 -2.38 9.68
CA SER A 128 -9.03 -2.30 9.95
C SER A 128 -9.70 -1.12 9.26
N ASP A 129 -8.95 -0.06 8.97
CA ASP A 129 -9.47 1.14 8.32
C ASP A 129 -8.37 1.91 7.58
N ILE A 130 -8.76 2.62 6.51
CA ILE A 130 -7.90 3.54 5.76
C ILE A 130 -8.69 4.81 5.45
N SER A 131 -8.17 5.96 5.86
CA SER A 131 -8.77 7.27 5.60
C SER A 131 -7.82 8.22 4.88
N ASP A 132 -8.39 9.08 4.04
CA ASP A 132 -7.66 10.07 3.26
C ASP A 132 -7.50 11.36 4.06
N VAL A 133 -6.29 11.91 4.07
CA VAL A 133 -5.99 13.16 4.78
C VAL A 133 -5.90 14.31 3.79
N LYS A 134 -5.03 14.18 2.77
CA LYS A 134 -4.77 15.25 1.81
C LYS A 134 -4.03 14.72 0.58
N SER A 135 -4.33 15.29 -0.58
CA SER A 135 -3.56 15.09 -1.81
C SER A 135 -2.74 16.34 -2.14
N PHE A 136 -1.54 16.12 -2.65
CA PHE A 136 -0.61 17.16 -3.10
C PHE A 136 -0.28 16.90 -4.57
N TYR A 137 -0.22 17.97 -5.36
CA TYR A 137 0.05 17.93 -6.79
C TYR A 137 1.21 18.90 -7.09
N GLU A 138 2.27 18.40 -7.69
CA GLU A 138 3.45 19.15 -8.08
C GLU A 138 3.63 19.03 -9.60
N PHE A 139 3.34 20.11 -10.31
CA PHE A 139 3.51 20.17 -11.76
C PHE A 139 4.99 20.37 -12.08
N LYS A 140 5.54 19.50 -12.92
CA LYS A 140 6.94 19.63 -13.35
C LYS A 140 7.04 20.79 -14.32
N GLU A 141 8.05 21.63 -14.13
CA GLU A 141 8.36 22.68 -15.09
C GLU A 141 8.73 22.03 -16.42
N THR A 142 8.01 22.41 -17.47
CA THR A 142 8.40 22.06 -18.83
C THR A 142 9.60 22.93 -19.17
N ASP A 143 10.80 22.36 -19.24
CA ASP A 143 11.97 23.08 -19.77
C ASP A 143 11.61 23.58 -21.17
N ALA A 144 11.38 24.89 -21.30
CA ALA A 144 11.21 25.57 -22.57
C ALA A 144 12.56 25.49 -23.31
N ARG A 145 12.70 24.54 -24.23
CA ARG A 145 13.78 24.52 -25.22
C ARG A 145 13.44 25.40 -26.41
#